data_AF-A0A3P1U3D0-F1
#
_entry.id   AF-A0A3P1U3D0-F1
#
_cell.length_a   1.000
_cell.length_b   1.000
_cell.length_c   1.000
_cell.angle_alpha   90.00
_cell.angle_beta   90.00
_cell.angle_gamma   90.00
#
_symmetry.space_group_name_H-M   'P 1'
#
loop_
_entity.id
_entity.type
_entity.pdbx_description
1 polymer ?
#
loop_
_entity_poly.entity_id
_entity_poly.type
_entity_poly.pdbx_seq_one_letter_code
_entity_poly.pdbx_strand_id
1 'polypeptide(L)'
;KLAEAQQKAMLKGETFPDVPMTLYEAIVRDYTGRTPEAREQTLIVTHLNEDRRVLNSMIHDAREKAGELGKEQVMVPVLNTANIRDGELRRLSTWENNPDALALVDSVYHRIAGISKDDGLITLEDAEGNTRLISPREAVAE
;
A
#
# COMPACT_ATOMS: atom_id res chain seq x y z
N LYS A 1 -9.94 -9.60 -25.47
CA LYS A 1 -10.10 -8.86 -26.74
C LYS A 1 -8.82 -8.19 -27.23
N LEU A 2 -8.18 -7.28 -26.47
CA LEU A 2 -6.86 -6.70 -26.83
C LEU A 2 -5.67 -7.58 -26.42
N ALA A 3 -5.68 -8.13 -25.20
CA ALA A 3 -4.64 -9.06 -24.70
C ALA A 3 -4.43 -10.29 -25.60
N GLU A 4 -5.53 -10.90 -26.03
CA GLU A 4 -5.51 -12.03 -26.97
C GLU A 4 -5.01 -11.63 -28.36
N ALA A 5 -5.23 -10.37 -28.78
CA ALA A 5 -4.76 -9.86 -30.06
C ALA A 5 -3.25 -9.60 -30.03
N GLN A 6 -2.72 -9.05 -28.93
CA GLN A 6 -1.28 -8.91 -28.73
C GLN A 6 -0.60 -10.29 -28.67
N GLN A 7 -1.17 -11.24 -27.92
CA GLN A 7 -0.61 -12.59 -27.84
C GLN A 7 -0.58 -13.28 -29.21
N LYS A 8 -1.64 -13.12 -30.02
CA LYS A 8 -1.68 -13.62 -31.40
C LYS A 8 -0.67 -12.92 -32.32
N ALA A 9 -0.47 -11.62 -32.18
CA ALA A 9 0.54 -10.89 -32.96
C ALA A 9 1.96 -11.33 -32.58
N MET A 10 2.23 -11.51 -31.28
CA MET A 10 3.51 -12.00 -30.77
C MET A 10 3.82 -13.42 -31.27
N LEU A 11 2.80 -14.31 -31.28
CA LEU A 11 2.90 -15.66 -31.83
C LEU A 11 3.14 -15.67 -33.35
N LYS A 12 2.70 -14.64 -34.07
CA LYS A 12 2.91 -14.46 -35.51
C LYS A 12 4.18 -13.70 -35.87
N GLY A 13 4.94 -13.21 -34.89
CA GLY A 13 6.10 -12.35 -35.13
C GLY A 13 5.76 -10.96 -35.67
N GLU A 14 4.50 -10.54 -35.53
CA GLU A 14 4.01 -9.23 -35.94
C GLU A 14 4.16 -8.23 -34.78
N THR A 15 4.58 -6.99 -35.10
CA THR A 15 4.64 -5.92 -34.10
C THR A 15 3.23 -5.43 -33.80
N PHE A 16 2.81 -5.57 -32.54
CA PHE A 16 1.53 -5.01 -32.10
C PHE A 16 1.69 -3.49 -31.92
N PRO A 17 0.70 -2.67 -32.32
CA PRO A 17 0.79 -1.22 -32.14
C PRO A 17 1.02 -0.89 -30.67
N ASP A 18 1.94 0.06 -30.41
CA ASP A 18 2.21 0.57 -29.07
C ASP A 18 1.00 1.41 -28.61
N VAL A 19 -0.01 0.72 -28.08
CA VAL A 19 -1.23 1.28 -27.53
C VAL A 19 -1.43 0.65 -26.15
N PRO A 20 -1.66 1.45 -25.09
CA PRO A 20 -1.88 0.93 -23.76
C PRO A 20 -3.10 0.00 -23.73
N MET A 21 -2.91 -1.17 -23.16
CA MET A 21 -3.88 -2.27 -23.14
C MET A 21 -4.80 -2.18 -21.92
N THR A 22 -4.35 -1.48 -20.88
CA THR A 22 -5.10 -1.20 -19.66
C THR A 22 -5.15 0.30 -19.35
N LEU A 23 -6.11 0.69 -18.51
CA LEU A 23 -6.19 2.06 -18.00
C LEU A 23 -4.90 2.46 -17.26
N TYR A 24 -4.31 1.55 -16.48
CA TYR A 24 -3.07 1.83 -15.76
C TYR A 24 -1.91 2.09 -16.70
N GLU A 25 -1.73 1.27 -17.73
CA GLU A 25 -0.68 1.50 -18.74
C GLU A 25 -0.86 2.83 -19.46
N ALA A 26 -2.11 3.22 -19.75
CA ALA A 26 -2.40 4.50 -20.38
C ALA A 26 -1.99 5.68 -19.49
N ILE A 27 -2.32 5.61 -18.19
CA ILE A 27 -1.95 6.63 -17.20
C ILE A 27 -0.43 6.69 -17.04
N VAL A 28 0.23 5.54 -16.89
CA VAL A 28 1.69 5.46 -16.72
C VAL A 28 2.39 6.07 -17.92
N ARG A 29 1.98 5.68 -19.13
CA ARG A 29 2.57 6.20 -20.37
C ARG A 29 2.35 7.70 -20.54
N ASP A 30 1.14 8.20 -20.26
CA ASP A 30 0.89 9.65 -20.29
C ASP A 30 1.79 10.39 -19.31
N TYR A 31 1.88 9.90 -18.07
CA TYR A 31 2.68 10.54 -17.04
C TYR A 31 4.18 10.49 -17.34
N THR A 32 4.73 9.34 -17.73
CA THR A 32 6.17 9.19 -18.01
C THR A 32 6.59 9.85 -19.32
N GLY A 33 5.66 10.08 -20.25
CA GLY A 33 5.93 10.79 -21.50
C GLY A 33 6.01 12.31 -21.36
N ARG A 34 5.66 12.88 -20.20
CA ARG A 34 5.74 14.32 -19.91
C ARG A 34 7.18 14.75 -19.61
N THR A 35 7.48 16.03 -19.85
CA THR A 35 8.75 16.63 -19.41
C THR A 35 8.85 16.62 -17.87
N PRO A 36 10.07 16.67 -17.28
CA PRO A 36 10.23 16.74 -15.83
C PRO A 36 9.38 17.85 -15.18
N GLU A 37 9.37 19.05 -15.75
CA GLU A 37 8.64 20.21 -15.23
C GLU A 37 7.12 19.99 -15.27
N ALA A 38 6.61 19.41 -16.36
CA ALA A 38 5.20 19.09 -16.48
C ALA A 38 4.79 17.98 -15.49
N ARG A 39 5.67 17.02 -15.22
CA ARG A 39 5.42 15.95 -14.23
C ARG A 39 5.34 16.47 -12.80
N GLU A 40 6.23 17.40 -12.43
CA GLU A 40 6.21 18.05 -11.11
C GLU A 40 4.88 18.79 -10.85
N GLN A 41 4.23 19.27 -11.91
CA GLN A 41 2.93 19.95 -11.85
C GLN A 41 1.73 19.03 -12.11
N THR A 42 1.93 17.71 -12.16
CA THR A 42 0.86 16.73 -12.46
C THR A 42 0.54 15.87 -11.23
N LEU A 43 -0.74 15.83 -10.85
CA LEU A 43 -1.27 14.95 -9.82
C LEU A 43 -2.12 13.83 -10.45
N ILE A 44 -1.85 12.58 -10.07
CA ILE A 44 -2.69 11.42 -10.41
C ILE A 44 -3.53 11.07 -9.17
N VAL A 45 -4.86 10.99 -9.34
CA VAL A 45 -5.80 10.68 -8.26
C VAL A 45 -6.46 9.32 -8.52
N THR A 46 -6.44 8.43 -7.53
CA THR A 46 -7.15 7.15 -7.55
C THR A 46 -8.13 7.07 -6.39
N HIS A 47 -9.13 6.18 -6.51
CA HIS A 47 -10.13 5.97 -5.46
C HIS A 47 -9.58 5.06 -4.34
N LEU A 48 -8.82 4.03 -4.69
CA LEU A 48 -8.30 3.06 -3.73
C LEU A 48 -6.78 3.22 -3.51
N ASN A 49 -6.35 2.92 -2.30
CA ASN A 49 -4.93 2.87 -1.94
C ASN A 49 -4.18 1.77 -2.69
N GLU A 50 -4.86 0.66 -3.00
CA GLU A 50 -4.29 -0.44 -3.78
C GLU A 50 -3.98 0.01 -5.21
N ASP A 51 -4.94 0.66 -5.88
CA ASP A 51 -4.73 1.24 -7.22
C ASP A 51 -3.55 2.23 -7.22
N ARG A 52 -3.48 3.09 -6.20
CA ARG A 52 -2.39 4.06 -6.03
C ARG A 52 -1.03 3.35 -5.94
N ARG A 53 -0.97 2.23 -5.22
CA ARG A 53 0.25 1.43 -5.06
C ARG A 53 0.67 0.78 -6.37
N VAL A 54 -0.26 0.15 -7.08
CA VAL A 54 0.01 -0.47 -8.38
C VAL A 54 0.50 0.58 -9.38
N LEU A 55 -0.18 1.72 -9.50
CA LEU A 55 0.24 2.81 -10.39
C LEU A 55 1.61 3.36 -10.02
N ASN A 56 1.85 3.68 -8.74
CA ASN A 56 3.15 4.21 -8.31
C ASN A 56 4.28 3.21 -8.58
N SER A 57 4.05 1.91 -8.40
CA SER A 57 5.02 0.87 -8.75
C SER A 57 5.30 0.87 -10.25
N MET A 58 4.27 0.88 -11.10
CA MET A 58 4.44 0.91 -12.56
C MET A 58 5.16 2.17 -13.05
N ILE A 59 4.86 3.33 -12.46
CA ILE A 59 5.56 4.59 -12.76
C ILE A 59 7.03 4.49 -12.34
N HIS A 60 7.30 3.98 -11.14
CA HIS A 60 8.66 3.78 -10.66
C HIS A 60 9.47 2.88 -11.61
N ASP A 61 8.94 1.71 -11.97
CA ASP A 61 9.58 0.76 -12.88
C ASP A 61 9.81 1.36 -14.27
N ALA A 62 8.86 2.16 -14.77
CA ALA A 62 9.00 2.83 -16.06
C ALA A 62 10.11 3.88 -16.05
N ARG A 63 10.21 4.67 -14.97
CA ARG A 63 11.28 5.67 -14.79
C ARG A 63 12.64 5.03 -14.55
N GLU A 64 12.68 3.90 -13.86
CA GLU A 64 13.88 3.10 -13.70
C GLU A 64 14.41 2.62 -15.05
N LYS A 65 13.54 2.01 -15.88
CA LYS A 65 13.90 1.53 -17.23
C LYS A 65 14.35 2.66 -18.15
N ALA A 66 13.82 3.86 -17.96
CA ALA A 66 14.24 5.06 -18.68
C ALA A 66 15.59 5.62 -18.19
N GLY A 67 16.15 5.10 -17.09
CA GLY A 67 17.41 5.57 -16.51
C GLY A 67 17.30 6.93 -15.81
N GLU A 68 16.09 7.36 -15.44
CA GLU A 68 15.86 8.64 -14.78
C GLU A 68 16.05 8.59 -13.26
N LEU A 69 16.09 7.38 -12.69
CA LEU A 69 16.27 7.16 -11.26
C LEU A 69 17.74 6.97 -10.92
N GLY A 70 18.07 7.13 -9.64
CA GLY A 70 19.39 6.79 -9.12
C GLY A 70 19.70 5.30 -9.31
N LYS A 71 21.00 4.95 -9.30
CA LYS A 71 21.45 3.56 -9.48
C LYS A 71 21.14 2.64 -8.29
N GLU A 72 20.82 3.21 -7.14
CA GLU A 72 20.54 2.48 -5.93
C GLU A 72 19.04 2.41 -5.68
N GLN A 73 18.56 1.21 -5.41
CA GLN A 73 17.20 0.97 -4.94
C GLN A 73 17.24 0.56 -3.47
N VAL A 74 16.39 1.18 -2.67
CA VAL A 74 16.27 0.91 -1.24
C VAL A 74 14.85 0.47 -0.94
N MET A 75 14.70 -0.67 -0.29
CA MET A 75 13.42 -1.12 0.22
C MET A 75 13.08 -0.32 1.48
N VAL A 76 12.03 0.51 1.39
CA VAL A 76 11.57 1.35 2.50
C VAL A 76 10.31 0.72 3.12
N PRO A 77 10.35 0.28 4.39
CA PRO A 77 9.15 -0.18 5.06
C PRO A 77 8.21 1.00 5.31
N VAL A 78 6.93 0.84 4.98
CA VAL A 78 5.90 1.87 5.16
C VAL A 78 4.68 1.27 5.84
N LEU A 79 3.99 2.08 6.64
CA LEU A 79 2.72 1.69 7.27
C LEU A 79 1.53 2.22 6.46
N ASN A 80 0.44 1.46 6.49
CA ASN A 80 -0.86 1.92 6.04
C ASN A 80 -1.83 1.89 7.22
N THR A 81 -2.73 2.85 7.27
CA THR A 81 -3.88 2.79 8.17
C THR A 81 -4.74 1.59 7.80
N ALA A 82 -5.01 0.72 8.78
CA ALA A 82 -5.99 -0.34 8.61
C ALA A 82 -7.39 0.28 8.42
N ASN A 83 -8.20 -0.30 7.52
CA ASN A 83 -9.55 0.18 7.25
C ASN A 83 -10.52 -0.28 8.33
N ILE A 84 -10.35 0.24 9.54
CA ILE A 84 -11.13 -0.07 10.74
C ILE A 84 -12.05 1.11 11.02
N ARG A 85 -13.34 0.85 11.20
CA ARG A 85 -14.31 1.93 11.46
C ARG A 85 -14.19 2.43 12.90
N ASP A 86 -14.66 3.66 13.12
CA ASP A 86 -14.73 4.20 14.47
C ASP A 86 -15.55 3.28 15.40
N GLY A 87 -15.03 3.05 16.60
CA GLY A 87 -15.58 2.14 17.59
C GLY A 87 -15.43 0.64 17.31
N GLU A 88 -14.96 0.19 16.13
CA GLU A 88 -14.65 -1.23 15.90
C GLU A 88 -13.47 -1.72 16.74
N LEU A 89 -12.52 -0.84 17.05
CA LEU A 89 -11.42 -1.14 17.96
C LEU A 89 -11.88 -1.50 19.38
N ARG A 90 -13.14 -1.23 19.75
CA ARG A 90 -13.70 -1.67 21.04
C ARG A 90 -14.00 -3.16 21.10
N ARG A 91 -14.02 -3.84 19.95
CA ARG A 91 -14.31 -5.27 19.84
C ARG A 91 -13.00 -6.04 19.77
N LEU A 92 -12.82 -7.02 20.65
CA LEU A 92 -11.66 -7.92 20.63
C LEU A 92 -11.49 -8.61 19.27
N SER A 93 -12.59 -8.98 18.62
CA SER A 93 -12.57 -9.61 17.29
C SER A 93 -11.88 -8.75 16.22
N THR A 94 -11.92 -7.42 16.34
CA THR A 94 -11.22 -6.53 15.40
C THR A 94 -9.71 -6.70 15.52
N TRP A 95 -9.18 -6.85 16.73
CA TRP A 95 -7.76 -7.07 16.97
C TRP A 95 -7.34 -8.48 16.56
N GLU A 96 -8.17 -9.50 16.83
CA GLU A 96 -7.92 -10.88 16.39
C GLU A 96 -7.84 -11.00 14.87
N ASN A 97 -8.64 -10.22 14.14
CA ASN A 97 -8.63 -10.21 12.68
C ASN A 97 -7.45 -9.42 12.09
N ASN A 98 -6.68 -8.71 12.92
CA ASN A 98 -5.55 -7.87 12.48
C ASN A 98 -4.29 -8.14 13.33
N PRO A 99 -3.79 -9.39 13.39
CA PRO A 99 -2.71 -9.78 14.30
C PRO A 99 -1.37 -9.08 14.01
N ASP A 100 -1.12 -8.74 12.74
CA ASP A 100 0.12 -8.09 12.29
C ASP A 100 0.04 -6.55 12.31
N ALA A 101 -1.09 -5.98 12.75
CA ALA A 101 -1.25 -4.54 12.80
C ALA A 101 -0.39 -3.93 13.92
N LEU A 102 0.14 -2.74 13.63
CA LEU A 102 0.77 -1.90 14.64
C LEU A 102 -0.24 -0.90 15.20
N ALA A 103 -0.34 -0.83 16.52
CA ALA A 103 -1.13 0.18 17.22
C ALA A 103 -0.24 1.36 17.60
N LEU A 104 -0.68 2.57 17.28
CA LEU A 104 -0.04 3.80 17.75
C LEU A 104 -0.68 4.23 19.07
N VAL A 105 0.10 4.19 20.15
CA VAL A 105 -0.34 4.59 21.50
C VAL A 105 0.73 5.48 22.09
N ASP A 106 0.36 6.67 22.58
CA ASP A 106 1.28 7.66 23.15
C ASP A 106 2.49 7.98 22.24
N SER A 107 2.23 8.09 20.93
CA SER A 107 3.24 8.30 19.88
C SER A 107 4.25 7.16 19.67
N VAL A 108 4.02 5.99 20.25
CA VAL A 108 4.86 4.79 20.09
C VAL A 108 4.07 3.69 19.37
N TYR A 109 4.70 3.07 18.38
CA TYR A 109 4.14 1.92 17.68
C TYR A 109 4.37 0.65 18.49
N HIS A 110 3.30 -0.12 18.67
CA HIS A 110 3.33 -1.39 19.35
C HIS A 110 2.78 -2.50 18.46
N ARG A 111 3.38 -3.68 18.53
CA ARG A 111 2.83 -4.92 17.97
C ARG A 111 1.88 -5.57 18.95
N ILE A 112 0.94 -6.36 18.45
CA ILE A 112 0.07 -7.20 19.28
C ILE A 112 0.87 -8.43 19.71
N ALA A 113 1.20 -8.52 20.99
CA ALA A 113 1.92 -9.65 21.56
C ALA A 113 0.97 -10.76 22.06
N GLY A 114 -0.26 -10.41 22.42
CA GLY A 114 -1.26 -11.36 22.89
C GLY A 114 -2.66 -10.78 23.03
N ILE A 115 -3.67 -11.65 22.94
CA ILE A 115 -5.08 -11.30 23.15
C ILE A 115 -5.68 -12.34 24.11
N SER A 116 -6.15 -11.88 25.28
CA SER A 116 -6.89 -12.72 26.23
C SER A 116 -8.39 -12.51 26.05
N LYS A 117 -9.10 -13.55 25.59
CA LYS A 117 -10.56 -13.52 25.40
C LYS A 117 -11.32 -13.49 26.72
N ASP A 118 -10.84 -14.24 27.70
CA ASP A 118 -11.50 -14.41 28.99
C ASP A 118 -11.43 -13.12 29.82
N ASP A 119 -10.28 -12.46 29.81
CA ASP A 119 -10.06 -11.19 30.52
C ASP A 119 -10.48 -9.97 29.69
N GLY A 120 -10.63 -10.16 28.38
CA GLY A 120 -10.91 -9.10 27.42
C GLY A 120 -9.79 -8.06 27.30
N LEU A 121 -8.54 -8.51 27.45
CA LEU A 121 -7.34 -7.67 27.44
C LEU A 121 -6.45 -7.96 26.23
N ILE A 122 -5.73 -6.93 25.80
CA ILE A 122 -4.74 -7.01 24.72
C ILE A 122 -3.38 -6.62 25.29
N THR A 123 -2.38 -7.45 25.04
CA THR A 123 -0.98 -7.16 25.33
C THR A 123 -0.34 -6.56 24.09
N LEU A 124 0.12 -5.33 24.23
CA LEU A 124 0.91 -4.61 23.24
C LEU A 124 2.38 -4.64 23.65
N GLU A 125 3.29 -4.69 22.69
CA GLU A 125 4.74 -4.65 22.91
C GLU A 125 5.39 -3.64 21.97
N ASP A 126 6.24 -2.77 22.49
CA ASP A 126 7.02 -1.82 21.68
C ASP A 126 8.28 -2.47 21.09
N ALA A 127 9.09 -1.67 20.39
CA ALA A 127 10.34 -2.17 19.80
C ALA A 127 11.46 -2.46 20.83
N GLU A 128 11.34 -1.93 22.04
CA GLU A 128 12.29 -2.14 23.15
C GLU A 128 11.94 -3.39 23.99
N GLY A 129 10.78 -4.00 23.73
CA GLY A 129 10.27 -5.16 24.45
C GLY A 129 9.44 -4.79 25.68
N ASN A 130 9.11 -3.51 25.87
CA ASN A 130 8.21 -3.10 26.94
C ASN A 130 6.79 -3.51 26.57
N THR A 131 6.09 -4.10 27.54
CA THR A 131 4.72 -4.55 27.35
C THR A 131 3.73 -3.64 28.06
N ARG A 132 2.56 -3.48 27.43
CA ARG A 132 1.43 -2.73 27.98
C ARG A 132 0.15 -3.51 27.78
N LEU A 133 -0.69 -3.52 28.81
CA LEU A 133 -2.04 -4.07 28.72
C LEU A 133 -3.04 -2.96 28.40
N ILE A 134 -3.93 -3.21 27.45
CA ILE A 134 -5.07 -2.35 27.14
C ILE A 134 -6.37 -3.15 27.19
N SER A 135 -7.42 -2.52 27.71
CA SER A 135 -8.80 -2.99 27.56
C SER A 135 -9.40 -2.26 26.35
N PRO A 136 -9.63 -2.92 25.21
CA PRO A 136 -10.21 -2.24 24.02
C PRO A 136 -11.55 -1.56 24.29
N ARG A 137 -12.32 -2.02 25.29
CA ARG A 137 -13.59 -1.38 25.68
C ARG A 137 -13.39 -0.01 26.34
N GLU A 138 -12.30 0.15 27.05
CA GLU A 138 -11.99 1.33 27.88
C GLU A 138 -10.89 2.22 27.27
N ALA A 139 -10.11 1.67 26.34
CA ALA A 139 -9.12 2.41 25.58
C ALA A 139 -9.81 3.34 24.59
N VAL A 140 -10.05 4.57 25.02
CA VAL A 140 -10.52 5.66 24.16
C VAL A 140 -9.31 6.18 23.38
N ALA A 141 -9.47 6.40 22.07
CA ALA A 141 -8.59 7.32 21.36
C ALA A 141 -9.00 8.74 21.79
N GLU A 142 -8.13 9.43 22.52
CA GLU A 142 -8.25 10.89 22.72
C GLU A 142 -8.03 11.65 21.40
#